data_AF-A0A1W2CJZ3-F1
#
_entry.id   AF-A0A1W2CJZ3-F1
#
_cell.length_a   1.000
_cell.length_b   1.000
_cell.length_c   1.000
_cell.angle_alpha   90.00
_cell.angle_beta   90.00
_cell.angle_gamma   90.00
#
_symmetry.space_group_name_H-M   'P 1'
#
loop_
_entity.id
_entity.type
_entity.pdbx_description
1 polymer ?
#
loop_
_entity_poly.entity_id
_entity_poly.type
_entity_poly.pdbx_seq_one_letter_code
_entity_poly.pdbx_strand_id
1 'polypeptide(L)'
;MRRKLAALVASVISVGTIMIGLPASARDLPPPYCDAYRYSILAGQGISVFCDYLPYPPYLYRVVAHCAAGSSFWYELGYWVEPGFGPSSAECQGGLLSVARVVGYHVDER
;
A
#
# COMPACT_ATOMS: atom_id res chain seq x y z
N MET A 1 -41.37 39.45 -34.37
CA MET A 1 -41.84 40.16 -33.15
C MET A 1 -42.36 39.16 -32.13
N ARG A 2 -41.81 39.16 -30.90
CA ARG A 2 -42.36 38.74 -29.58
C ARG A 2 -41.21 38.15 -28.73
N ARG A 3 -40.59 39.00 -27.88
CA ARG A 3 -40.75 39.12 -26.40
C ARG A 3 -39.90 38.08 -25.66
N LYS A 4 -38.72 38.45 -25.14
CA LYS A 4 -38.40 39.08 -23.82
C LYS A 4 -37.99 38.03 -22.76
N LEU A 5 -36.68 38.03 -22.46
CA LEU A 5 -36.00 37.99 -21.16
C LEU A 5 -36.42 37.02 -20.02
N ALA A 6 -35.38 36.30 -19.55
CA ALA A 6 -34.94 36.12 -18.14
C ALA A 6 -35.52 35.00 -17.26
N ALA A 7 -34.62 34.19 -16.67
CA ALA A 7 -34.43 33.90 -15.23
C ALA A 7 -33.62 32.58 -15.08
N LEU A 8 -32.32 32.61 -14.72
CA LEU A 8 -31.74 32.56 -13.37
C LEU A 8 -32.05 31.28 -12.55
N VAL A 9 -31.02 30.40 -12.51
CA VAL A 9 -30.41 29.72 -11.34
C VAL A 9 -31.30 28.93 -10.37
N ALA A 10 -31.00 27.64 -10.25
CA ALA A 10 -30.91 26.97 -8.94
C ALA A 10 -29.94 25.79 -9.02
N SER A 11 -28.75 25.99 -8.46
CA SER A 11 -27.73 24.99 -8.18
C SER A 11 -28.26 23.97 -7.17
N VAL A 12 -28.27 22.69 -7.51
CA VAL A 12 -28.35 21.62 -6.49
C VAL A 12 -26.96 21.00 -6.43
N ILE A 13 -26.09 21.64 -5.64
CA ILE A 13 -24.86 21.01 -5.17
C ILE A 13 -25.33 20.03 -4.10
N SER A 14 -25.58 18.78 -4.52
CA SER A 14 -25.72 17.67 -3.58
C SER A 14 -24.40 17.53 -2.86
N VAL A 15 -24.29 18.12 -1.67
CA VAL A 15 -23.22 17.85 -0.71
C VAL A 15 -23.44 16.42 -0.21
N GLY A 16 -23.12 15.45 -1.05
CA GLY A 16 -22.86 14.09 -0.61
C GLY A 16 -21.62 14.20 0.26
N THR A 17 -21.81 14.05 1.56
CA THR A 17 -20.73 13.88 2.53
C THR A 17 -19.84 12.75 2.04
N ILE A 18 -18.75 13.10 1.36
CA ILE A 18 -17.67 12.18 1.06
C ILE A 18 -17.11 11.83 2.44
N MET A 19 -17.52 10.68 2.97
CA MET A 19 -16.83 10.03 4.06
C MET A 19 -15.49 9.60 3.47
N ILE A 20 -14.52 10.53 3.45
CA ILE A 20 -13.13 10.21 3.23
C ILE A 20 -12.75 9.43 4.48
N GLY A 21 -12.99 8.12 4.46
CA GLY A 21 -12.41 7.21 5.44
C GLY A 21 -10.92 7.44 5.35
N LEU A 22 -10.37 8.15 6.34
CA LEU A 22 -8.93 8.18 6.54
C LEU A 22 -8.49 6.71 6.52
N PRO A 23 -7.47 6.33 5.74
CA PRO A 23 -6.93 5.00 5.86
C PRO A 23 -6.55 4.89 7.33
N ALA A 24 -7.21 3.98 8.05
CA ALA A 24 -6.79 3.63 9.39
C ALA A 24 -5.31 3.30 9.21
N SER A 25 -4.46 4.15 9.76
CA SER A 25 -3.02 3.97 9.68
C SER A 25 -2.74 2.80 10.60
N ALA A 26 -2.98 1.60 10.09
CA ALA A 26 -2.50 0.37 10.66
C ALA A 26 -1.00 0.62 10.79
N ARG A 27 -0.53 0.75 12.03
CA ARG A 27 0.88 0.64 12.29
C ARG A 27 1.27 -0.69 11.67
N ASP A 28 2.13 -0.61 10.68
CA ASP A 28 2.91 -1.68 10.07
C ASP A 28 3.72 -2.36 11.18
N LEU A 29 3.04 -3.11 12.04
CA LEU A 29 3.64 -3.83 13.14
C LEU A 29 4.04 -5.19 12.56
N PRO A 30 5.35 -5.52 12.56
CA PRO A 30 5.76 -6.82 12.08
C PRO A 30 5.14 -7.93 12.93
N PRO A 31 4.92 -9.12 12.33
CA PRO A 31 4.56 -10.29 13.10
C PRO A 31 5.57 -10.54 14.24
N PRO A 32 5.18 -11.23 15.32
CA PRO A 32 6.12 -11.64 16.36
C PRO A 32 7.33 -12.36 15.76
N TYR A 33 8.53 -12.11 16.29
CA TYR A 33 9.80 -12.68 15.83
C TYR A 33 10.24 -12.25 14.42
N CYS A 34 9.58 -11.23 13.86
CA CYS A 34 10.00 -10.60 12.62
C CYS A 34 10.32 -9.12 12.86
N ASP A 35 11.28 -8.63 12.08
CA ASP A 35 11.60 -7.23 11.93
C ASP A 35 11.31 -6.80 10.49
N ALA A 36 10.82 -5.58 10.33
CA ALA A 36 10.54 -5.01 9.03
C ALA A 36 11.20 -3.64 8.89
N TYR A 37 11.87 -3.41 7.76
CA TYR A 37 12.43 -2.12 7.42
C TYR A 37 12.00 -1.70 6.02
N ARG A 38 11.60 -0.42 5.91
CA ARG A 38 11.32 0.22 4.62
C ARG A 38 12.57 0.95 4.15
N TYR A 39 12.82 0.93 2.84
CA TYR A 39 13.95 1.60 2.22
C TYR A 39 13.51 2.34 0.95
N SER A 40 14.27 3.36 0.55
CA SER A 40 13.99 4.14 -0.66
C SER A 40 14.74 3.57 -1.86
N ILE A 41 14.10 3.57 -3.02
CA ILE A 41 14.70 3.20 -4.32
C ILE A 41 14.42 4.30 -5.35
N LEU A 42 15.03 4.21 -6.53
CA LEU A 42 14.76 5.18 -7.59
C LEU A 42 13.29 5.08 -8.02
N ALA A 43 12.57 6.20 -7.91
CA ALA A 43 11.13 6.29 -8.21
C ALA A 43 10.24 5.34 -7.39
N GLY A 44 10.66 4.92 -6.19
CA GLY A 44 9.89 3.96 -5.41
C GLY A 44 10.29 3.83 -3.94
N GLN A 45 9.71 2.82 -3.29
CA GLN A 45 10.11 2.34 -1.97
C GLN A 45 10.09 0.82 -1.95
N GLY A 46 11.00 0.22 -1.20
CA GLY A 46 10.99 -1.19 -0.88
C GLY A 46 10.66 -1.43 0.59
N ILE A 47 10.28 -2.67 0.87
CA ILE A 47 10.18 -3.20 2.22
C ILE A 47 10.91 -4.53 2.27
N SER A 48 11.61 -4.76 3.36
CA SER A 48 12.30 -5.99 3.64
C SER A 48 11.90 -6.46 5.02
N VAL A 49 11.50 -7.73 5.10
CA VAL A 49 11.08 -8.38 6.34
C VAL A 49 12.02 -9.53 6.60
N PHE A 50 12.54 -9.59 7.82
CA PHE A 50 13.36 -10.67 8.30
C PHE A 50 12.66 -11.33 9.48
N CYS A 51 12.48 -12.65 9.43
CA CYS A 51 11.93 -13.42 10.54
C CYS A 51 13.00 -14.39 11.07
N ASP A 52 13.27 -14.32 12.37
CA ASP A 52 14.21 -15.25 13.04
C ASP A 52 13.57 -16.62 13.27
N TYR A 53 12.27 -16.64 13.52
CA TYR A 53 11.54 -17.84 13.91
C TYR A 53 10.05 -17.73 13.56
N LEU A 54 9.44 -18.86 13.14
CA LEU A 54 7.99 -18.99 12.98
C LEU A 54 7.48 -20.18 13.81
N PRO A 55 6.46 -19.97 14.66
CA PRO A 55 6.06 -20.96 15.69
C PRO A 55 5.35 -22.20 15.15
N TYR A 56 4.71 -22.10 13.98
CA TYR A 56 3.95 -23.20 13.39
C TYR A 56 4.45 -23.47 11.99
N PRO A 57 4.49 -24.75 11.56
CA PRO A 57 4.60 -25.01 10.14
C PRO A 57 3.42 -24.32 9.44
N PRO A 58 3.70 -23.62 8.35
CA PRO A 58 4.86 -23.95 7.51
C PRO A 58 6.04 -22.96 7.57
N TYR A 59 7.24 -23.47 7.25
CA TYR A 59 8.53 -22.82 7.56
C TYR A 59 9.04 -21.85 6.49
N LEU A 60 8.24 -21.50 5.48
CA LEU A 60 8.62 -20.47 4.52
C LEU A 60 7.75 -19.24 4.72
N TYR A 61 8.37 -18.08 4.60
CA TYR A 61 7.67 -16.81 4.62
C TYR A 61 8.04 -15.93 3.44
N ARG A 62 7.12 -15.05 3.06
CA ARG A 62 7.43 -13.95 2.17
C ARG A 62 6.72 -12.69 2.59
N VAL A 63 7.33 -11.54 2.33
CA VAL A 63 6.62 -10.27 2.44
C VAL A 63 5.72 -10.06 1.21
N VAL A 64 4.54 -9.51 1.44
CA VAL A 64 3.66 -8.99 0.40
C VAL A 64 3.47 -7.50 0.65
N ALA A 65 4.12 -6.69 -0.18
CA ALA A 65 4.06 -5.23 -0.10
C ALA A 65 2.78 -4.71 -0.75
N HIS A 66 2.09 -3.79 -0.08
CA HIS A 66 0.96 -3.06 -0.63
C HIS A 66 1.49 -1.76 -1.21
N CYS A 67 1.41 -1.62 -2.53
CA CYS A 67 2.00 -0.52 -3.26
C CYS A 67 0.94 0.49 -3.69
N ALA A 68 1.29 1.78 -3.65
CA ALA A 68 0.47 2.84 -4.20
C ALA A 68 1.28 3.88 -4.96
N ALA A 69 0.74 4.36 -6.08
CA ALA A 69 1.22 5.51 -6.83
C ALA A 69 0.04 6.33 -7.35
N GLY A 70 -0.19 7.51 -6.78
CA GLY A 70 -1.38 8.31 -7.08
C GLY A 70 -2.67 7.58 -6.69
N SER A 71 -3.52 7.29 -7.68
CA SER A 71 -4.77 6.52 -7.52
C SER A 71 -4.64 5.04 -7.85
N SER A 72 -3.44 4.56 -8.19
CA SER A 72 -3.17 3.16 -8.52
C SER A 72 -2.71 2.39 -7.29
N PHE A 73 -3.21 1.17 -7.12
CA PHE A 73 -2.89 0.26 -6.02
C PHE A 73 -2.61 -1.14 -6.57
N TRP A 74 -1.56 -1.79 -6.06
CA TRP A 74 -1.19 -3.16 -6.43
C TRP A 74 -0.40 -3.83 -5.31
N TYR A 75 -0.03 -5.10 -5.53
CA TYR A 75 0.78 -5.88 -4.60
C TYR A 75 2.08 -6.30 -5.26
N GLU A 76 3.17 -6.26 -4.51
CA GLU A 76 4.46 -6.81 -4.90
C GLU A 76 4.85 -7.92 -3.94
N LEU A 77 5.39 -9.00 -4.50
CA LEU A 77 5.68 -10.22 -3.77
C LEU A 77 7.18 -10.34 -3.56
N GLY A 78 7.58 -10.59 -2.32
CA GLY A 78 8.93 -11.05 -2.02
C GLY A 78 9.11 -12.53 -2.35
N TYR A 79 10.37 -12.97 -2.29
CA TYR A 79 10.71 -14.39 -2.40
C TYR A 79 10.33 -15.13 -1.11
N TRP A 80 10.05 -16.43 -1.26
CA TRP A 80 9.92 -17.34 -0.13
C TRP A 80 11.28 -17.60 0.48
N VAL A 81 11.38 -17.45 1.79
CA VAL A 81 12.63 -17.60 2.55
C VAL A 81 12.35 -18.40 3.81
N GLU A 82 13.33 -19.18 4.26
CA GLU A 82 13.29 -19.85 5.56
C GLU A 82 13.64 -18.83 6.67
N PRO A 83 12.96 -18.87 7.84
CA PRO A 83 13.34 -18.09 9.00
C PRO A 83 14.82 -18.29 9.36
N GLY A 84 15.53 -17.18 9.62
CA GLY A 84 16.97 -17.18 9.89
C GLY A 84 17.89 -17.26 8.66
N PHE A 85 17.39 -17.44 7.43
CA PHE A 85 18.20 -17.56 6.21
C PHE A 85 18.30 -16.29 5.36
N GLY A 86 17.75 -15.18 5.83
CA GLY A 86 17.78 -13.87 5.18
C GLY A 86 16.39 -13.27 5.02
N PRO A 87 16.31 -12.00 4.56
CA PRO A 87 15.05 -11.31 4.46
C PRO A 87 14.29 -11.64 3.17
N SER A 88 12.95 -11.56 3.25
CA SER A 88 12.09 -11.43 2.08
C SER A 88 11.90 -9.95 1.77
N SER A 89 12.19 -9.52 0.55
CA SER A 89 12.07 -8.12 0.13
C SER A 89 11.16 -7.97 -1.07
N ALA A 90 10.37 -6.89 -1.09
CA ALA A 90 9.50 -6.51 -2.20
C ALA A 90 9.62 -5.01 -2.47
N GLU A 91 9.58 -4.63 -3.75
CA GLU A 91 9.84 -3.28 -4.21
C GLU A 91 8.66 -2.69 -4.97
N CYS A 92 8.09 -1.62 -4.42
CA CYS A 92 7.11 -0.82 -5.12
C CYS A 92 7.83 0.15 -6.05
N GLN A 93 8.02 -0.25 -7.30
CA GLN A 93 8.63 0.57 -8.34
C GLN A 93 7.57 1.45 -9.02
N GLY A 94 7.78 2.76 -9.02
CA GLY A 94 6.92 3.72 -9.71
C GLY A 94 7.44 4.10 -11.09
N GLY A 95 6.69 4.96 -11.77
CA GLY A 95 7.11 5.58 -13.01
C GLY A 95 7.94 6.85 -12.77
N LEU A 96 8.60 7.36 -13.82
CA LEU A 96 9.48 8.55 -13.73
C LEU A 96 8.79 9.79 -13.10
N LEU A 97 7.48 9.95 -13.33
CA LEU A 97 6.68 11.07 -12.82
C LEU A 97 5.73 10.67 -11.69
N SER A 98 5.78 9.42 -11.22
CA SER A 98 4.89 8.90 -10.20
C SER A 98 5.62 7.93 -9.28
N VAL A 99 6.16 8.48 -8.19
CA VAL A 99 6.90 7.72 -7.18
C VAL A 99 5.94 6.79 -6.44
N ALA A 100 6.22 5.49 -6.50
CA ALA A 100 5.46 4.50 -5.75
C ALA A 100 5.91 4.44 -4.28
N ARG A 101 4.99 4.08 -3.40
CA ARG A 101 5.24 3.95 -1.96
C ARG A 101 4.71 2.63 -1.45
N VAL A 102 5.39 2.10 -0.43
CA VAL A 102 4.83 1.04 0.40
C VAL A 102 3.80 1.70 1.31
N VAL A 103 2.52 1.36 1.14
CA VAL A 103 1.42 1.89 1.97
C VAL A 103 1.02 0.92 3.09
N GLY A 104 1.45 -0.34 2.98
CA GLY A 104 1.33 -1.36 4.01
C GLY A 104 2.03 -2.64 3.56
N TYR A 105 1.99 -3.67 4.40
CA TYR A 105 2.43 -5.01 4.03
C TYR A 105 1.77 -6.08 4.91
N HIS A 106 1.95 -7.33 4.52
CA HIS A 106 1.76 -8.49 5.38
C HIS A 106 2.79 -9.55 5.05
N VAL A 107 2.83 -10.61 5.86
CA VAL A 107 3.67 -11.78 5.64
C VAL A 107 2.75 -12.95 5.31
N ASP A 108 3.02 -13.60 4.18
CA ASP A 108 2.43 -14.90 3.87
C ASP A 108 3.32 -16.00 4.44
N GLU A 109 2.71 -17.10 4.89
CA GLU A 109 3.38 -18.29 5.39
C GLU A 109 2.94 -19.50 4.53
N ARG A 110 3.87 -20.36 4.08
CA ARG A 110 3.57 -21.55 3.27
C ARG A 110 4.48 -22.74 3.54
#